data_AF-F5T5C4-F1
#
_entry.id   AF-F5T5C4-F1
#
_cell.length_a   1.000
_cell.length_b   1.000
_cell.length_c   1.000
_cell.angle_alpha   90.00
_cell.angle_beta   90.00
_cell.angle_gamma   90.00
#
_symmetry.space_group_name_H-M   'P 1'
#
loop_
_entity.id
_entity.type
_entity.pdbx_description
1 polymer ?
#
loop_
_entity_poly.entity_id
_entity_poly.type
_entity_poly.pdbx_seq_one_letter_code
_entity_poly.pdbx_strand_id
1 'polypeptide(L)'
;MLYEALYTSGMDEFIKGKHNFVNIRQGAKLAGVSTATVSRVMNHPEKCRVETVEKFKSIIDEYNYVPNENVQSLIGGVSNTLAIFIQSIDNPFYSKLITAIDEQCLKNRYTLMICNTQNDIEKEKTYRDFCLAKRCKGIIVTEGISNNLFENMDIPLVWADRYDAQKSPFVTSTNYESSIEVVRYLYNLGHRKIAYVRNSLDLQSIEKRFKGYKDGLEQVGVSYDPQCIYNKKGELAPSL
;
A
#
# COMPACT_ATOMS: atom_id res chain seq x y z
N MET A 1 -11.31 22.84 -13.10
CA MET A 1 -10.62 24.01 -12.50
C MET A 1 -9.35 23.62 -11.75
N LEU A 2 -9.39 22.80 -10.69
CA LEU A 2 -8.18 22.38 -9.95
C LEU A 2 -7.26 21.43 -10.76
N TYR A 3 -7.87 20.49 -11.51
CA TYR A 3 -7.14 19.54 -12.36
C TYR A 3 -6.39 20.24 -13.50
N GLU A 4 -7.04 21.18 -14.17
CA GLU A 4 -6.38 21.98 -15.21
C GLU A 4 -5.30 22.88 -14.63
N ALA A 5 -5.50 23.50 -13.46
CA ALA A 5 -4.48 24.32 -12.82
C ALA A 5 -3.19 23.53 -12.54
N LEU A 6 -3.28 22.28 -12.07
CA LEU A 6 -2.11 21.42 -11.83
C LEU A 6 -1.41 20.95 -13.12
N TYR A 7 -2.12 20.95 -14.26
CA TYR A 7 -1.61 20.51 -15.56
C TYR A 7 -1.15 21.66 -16.47
N THR A 8 -1.71 22.87 -16.34
CA THR A 8 -1.46 24.02 -17.22
C THR A 8 -0.38 24.96 -16.71
N SER A 9 -0.24 25.17 -15.39
CA SER A 9 1.01 25.67 -14.84
C SER A 9 1.95 24.48 -14.74
N GLY A 10 2.93 24.40 -15.64
CA GLY A 10 3.80 23.24 -15.78
C GLY A 10 4.28 22.75 -14.41
N MET A 11 4.04 21.47 -14.11
CA MET A 11 4.44 20.81 -12.86
C MET A 11 5.92 21.11 -12.53
N ASP A 12 6.75 21.28 -13.57
CA ASP A 12 8.15 21.72 -13.49
C ASP A 12 8.35 23.13 -12.90
N GLU A 13 7.48 24.10 -13.16
CA GLU A 13 7.55 25.44 -12.53
C GLU A 13 7.19 25.40 -11.05
N PHE A 14 6.23 24.56 -10.65
CA PHE A 14 5.90 24.34 -9.23
C PHE A 14 7.05 23.66 -8.47
N ILE A 15 7.78 22.74 -9.12
CA ILE A 15 8.88 21.97 -8.53
C ILE A 15 10.21 22.77 -8.47
N LYS A 16 10.36 23.85 -9.25
CA LYS A 16 11.61 24.66 -9.34
C LYS A 16 11.91 25.56 -8.13
N GLY A 17 11.11 25.53 -7.08
CA GLY A 17 11.42 26.27 -5.84
C GLY A 17 12.76 25.83 -5.24
N LYS A 18 13.68 26.78 -5.01
CA LYS A 18 14.89 26.48 -4.22
C LYS A 18 14.47 26.17 -2.78
N HIS A 19 14.53 24.90 -2.41
CA HIS A 19 14.34 24.51 -1.03
C HIS A 19 15.60 24.80 -0.21
N ASN A 20 15.58 25.88 0.56
CA ASN A 20 16.63 26.22 1.54
C ASN A 20 16.44 25.41 2.83
N PHE A 21 16.55 24.08 2.76
CA PHE A 21 16.57 23.26 3.97
C PHE A 21 17.94 23.39 4.65
N VAL A 22 17.93 23.76 5.92
CA VAL A 22 19.15 23.75 6.75
C VAL A 22 19.59 22.30 6.93
N ASN A 23 20.80 21.96 6.50
CA ASN A 23 21.34 20.60 6.63
C ASN A 23 22.03 20.39 7.99
N ILE A 24 22.33 19.13 8.36
CA ILE A 24 22.89 18.80 9.69
C ILE A 24 24.20 19.53 10.02
N ARG A 25 25.02 19.86 9.00
CA ARG A 25 26.27 20.61 9.21
C ARG A 25 25.99 22.07 9.54
N GLN A 26 25.02 22.67 8.85
CA GLN A 26 24.57 24.04 9.12
C GLN A 26 23.89 24.13 10.50
N GLY A 27 23.01 23.18 10.84
CA GLY A 27 22.39 23.09 12.17
C GLY A 27 23.42 22.94 13.30
N ALA A 28 24.43 22.08 13.11
CA ALA A 28 25.53 21.93 14.06
C ALA A 28 26.33 23.23 14.26
N LYS A 29 26.59 23.97 13.18
CA LYS A 29 27.27 25.27 13.22
C LYS A 29 26.45 26.33 13.97
N LEU A 30 25.14 26.42 13.70
CA LEU A 30 24.22 27.34 14.40
C LEU A 30 24.16 27.03 15.90
N ALA A 31 24.16 25.75 16.26
CA ALA A 31 24.12 25.30 17.64
C ALA A 31 25.47 25.40 18.36
N GLY A 32 26.58 25.55 17.63
CA GLY A 32 27.93 25.51 18.19
C GLY A 32 28.33 24.14 18.74
N VAL A 33 27.80 23.06 18.16
CA VAL A 33 28.08 21.67 18.57
C VAL A 33 28.53 20.83 17.38
N SER A 34 28.96 19.59 17.62
CA SER A 34 29.30 18.64 16.55
C SER A 34 28.04 18.06 15.88
N THR A 35 28.15 17.60 14.64
CA THR A 35 27.07 16.87 13.95
C THR A 35 26.64 15.60 14.69
N ALA A 36 27.57 14.96 15.42
CA ALA A 36 27.27 13.81 16.28
C ALA A 36 26.41 14.21 17.48
N THR A 37 26.66 15.38 18.07
CA THR A 37 25.82 15.95 19.15
C THR A 37 24.43 16.28 18.63
N VAL A 38 24.32 16.88 17.43
CA VAL A 38 23.01 17.13 16.79
C VAL A 38 22.23 15.82 16.60
N SER A 39 22.86 14.80 16.01
CA SER A 39 22.22 13.49 15.82
C SER A 39 21.76 12.87 17.14
N ARG A 40 22.57 13.01 18.21
CA ARG A 40 22.23 12.51 19.55
C ARG A 40 21.08 13.28 20.18
N VAL A 41 21.04 14.60 20.06
CA VAL A 41 19.92 15.43 20.54
C VAL A 41 18.62 15.05 19.81
N MET A 42 18.70 14.74 18.51
CA MET A 42 17.52 14.35 17.73
C MET A 42 16.99 12.95 18.06
N ASN A 43 17.88 11.97 18.26
CA ASN A 43 17.49 10.56 18.44
C ASN A 43 17.36 10.15 19.92
N HIS A 44 18.14 10.77 20.80
CA HIS A 44 18.26 10.45 22.22
C HIS A 44 18.41 11.71 23.08
N PRO A 45 17.45 12.65 23.04
CA PRO A 45 17.53 13.91 23.79
C PRO A 45 17.75 13.71 25.29
N GLU A 46 17.27 12.59 25.86
CA GLU A 46 17.43 12.21 27.26
C GLU A 46 18.89 11.97 27.67
N LYS A 47 19.78 11.70 26.70
CA LYS A 47 21.22 11.48 26.91
C LYS A 47 22.05 12.75 26.70
N CYS A 48 21.40 13.89 26.52
CA CYS A 48 22.04 15.18 26.28
C CYS A 48 21.79 16.15 27.44
N ARG A 49 22.68 17.13 27.61
CA ARG A 49 22.47 18.21 28.58
C ARG A 49 21.24 19.01 28.17
N VAL A 50 20.39 19.35 29.14
CA VAL A 50 19.13 20.09 28.93
C VAL A 50 19.36 21.37 28.12
N GLU A 51 20.38 22.16 28.48
CA GLU A 51 20.80 23.38 27.78
C GLU A 51 21.08 23.16 26.29
N THR A 52 21.69 22.01 25.94
CA THR A 52 22.02 21.67 24.54
C THR A 52 20.77 21.27 23.77
N VAL A 53 19.82 20.60 24.42
CA VAL A 53 18.53 20.21 23.82
C VAL A 53 17.67 21.46 23.56
N GLU A 54 17.57 22.36 24.54
CA GLU A 54 16.79 23.61 24.42
C GLU A 54 17.34 24.52 23.33
N LYS A 55 18.66 24.72 23.29
CA LYS A 55 19.32 25.50 22.23
C LYS A 55 19.09 24.89 20.84
N PHE A 56 19.03 23.57 20.73
CA PHE A 56 18.77 22.94 19.43
C PHE A 56 17.30 23.02 19.03
N LYS A 57 16.36 22.95 19.99
CA LYS A 57 14.94 23.18 19.73
C LYS A 57 14.67 24.57 19.17
N SER A 58 15.29 25.62 19.72
CA SER A 58 15.13 26.98 19.19
C SER A 58 15.63 27.10 17.74
N ILE A 59 16.70 26.39 17.38
CA ILE A 59 17.22 26.35 16.00
C ILE A 59 16.27 25.59 15.07
N ILE A 60 15.61 24.53 15.55
CA ILE A 60 14.59 23.81 14.79
C ILE A 60 13.43 24.75 14.43
N ASP A 61 12.94 25.49 15.43
CA ASP A 61 11.80 26.39 15.28
C ASP A 61 12.13 27.61 14.41
N GLU A 62 13.30 28.22 14.59
CA GLU A 62 13.71 29.44 13.87
C GLU A 62 14.11 29.16 12.41
N TYR A 63 14.70 28.00 12.13
CA TYR A 63 15.26 27.69 10.80
C TYR A 63 14.52 26.59 10.05
N ASN A 64 13.36 26.12 10.56
CA ASN A 64 12.63 24.97 10.04
C ASN A 64 13.56 23.78 9.76
N TYR A 65 14.48 23.50 10.69
CA TYR A 65 15.42 22.38 10.54
C TYR A 65 14.65 21.07 10.61
N VAL A 66 14.48 20.42 9.46
CA VAL A 66 13.93 19.07 9.38
C VAL A 66 15.09 18.08 9.27
N PRO A 67 15.23 17.13 10.20
CA PRO A 67 16.20 16.05 10.09
C PRO A 67 15.99 15.32 8.77
N ASN A 68 17.04 15.25 7.95
CA ASN A 68 16.93 14.55 6.68
C ASN A 68 16.94 13.04 6.95
N GLU A 69 15.76 12.41 6.93
CA GLU A 69 15.61 10.97 7.09
C GLU A 69 16.42 10.19 6.03
N ASN A 70 16.67 10.78 4.85
CA ASN A 70 17.53 10.17 3.84
C ASN A 70 19.00 10.05 4.27
N VAL A 71 19.49 10.92 5.16
CA VAL A 71 20.85 10.82 5.71
C VAL A 71 20.93 9.74 6.79
N GLN A 72 19.84 9.49 7.53
CA GLN A 72 19.76 8.36 8.46
C GLN A 72 19.65 7.02 7.70
N SER A 73 18.89 6.96 6.60
CA SER A 73 18.80 5.76 5.76
C SER A 73 20.09 5.46 4.97
N LEU A 74 20.88 6.49 4.63
CA LEU A 74 22.24 6.33 4.08
C LEU A 74 23.19 5.63 5.05
N ILE A 75 23.07 5.88 6.36
CA ILE A 75 23.91 5.27 7.40
C ILE A 75 23.36 3.88 7.81
N GLY A 76 22.02 3.73 7.88
CA GLY A 76 21.35 2.49 8.28
C GLY A 76 21.02 1.52 7.14
N GLY A 77 21.27 1.89 5.89
CA GLY A 77 21.04 1.04 4.72
C GLY A 77 19.60 0.95 4.22
N VAL A 78 18.58 1.38 4.98
CA VAL A 78 17.15 1.22 4.66
C VAL A 78 16.37 2.49 5.01
N SER A 79 15.36 2.87 4.21
CA SER A 79 14.47 4.00 4.50
C SER A 79 13.30 3.63 5.42
N ASN A 80 12.60 4.62 5.96
CA ASN A 80 11.33 4.41 6.68
C ASN A 80 10.11 4.36 5.74
N THR A 81 10.31 3.98 4.48
CA THR A 81 9.24 3.94 3.48
C THR A 81 8.74 2.51 3.30
N LEU A 82 7.44 2.30 3.47
CA LEU A 82 6.75 1.10 3.00
C LEU A 82 6.10 1.40 1.64
N ALA A 83 6.01 0.40 0.77
CA ALA A 83 5.33 0.53 -0.51
C ALA A 83 4.10 -0.39 -0.57
N ILE A 84 3.02 0.07 -1.20
CA ILE A 84 1.86 -0.76 -1.52
C ILE A 84 1.58 -0.74 -3.03
N PHE A 85 1.56 -1.92 -3.65
CA PHE A 85 1.22 -2.10 -5.06
C PHE A 85 -0.26 -2.45 -5.18
N ILE A 86 -1.01 -1.60 -5.88
CA ILE A 86 -2.44 -1.73 -6.11
C ILE A 86 -2.76 -1.62 -7.59
N GLN A 87 -3.86 -2.26 -8.00
CA GLN A 87 -4.31 -2.17 -9.39
C GLN A 87 -4.92 -0.81 -9.72
N SER A 88 -5.72 -0.22 -8.85
CA SER A 88 -6.36 1.08 -9.14
C SER A 88 -6.77 1.79 -7.87
N ILE A 89 -6.37 3.05 -7.73
CA ILE A 89 -6.82 3.90 -6.62
C ILE A 89 -8.33 4.19 -6.66
N ASP A 90 -8.96 4.06 -7.82
CA ASP A 90 -10.39 4.33 -8.02
C ASP A 90 -11.28 3.22 -7.45
N ASN A 91 -10.72 2.03 -7.18
CA ASN A 91 -11.46 0.94 -6.57
C ASN A 91 -11.63 1.20 -5.06
N PRO A 92 -12.88 1.30 -4.55
CA PRO A 92 -13.14 1.59 -3.14
C PRO A 92 -12.51 0.59 -2.16
N PHE A 93 -12.30 -0.66 -2.58
CA PHE A 93 -11.59 -1.66 -1.77
C PHE A 93 -10.17 -1.19 -1.41
N TYR A 94 -9.39 -0.77 -2.41
CA TYR A 94 -8.02 -0.33 -2.18
C TYR A 94 -7.96 0.99 -1.42
N SER A 95 -8.91 1.91 -1.64
CA SER A 95 -8.95 3.17 -0.88
C SER A 95 -9.03 2.93 0.64
N LYS A 96 -9.91 2.03 1.09
CA LYS A 96 -10.04 1.67 2.51
C LYS A 96 -8.81 0.95 3.04
N LEU A 97 -8.24 0.04 2.24
CA LEU A 97 -7.03 -0.68 2.60
C LEU A 97 -5.84 0.27 2.79
N ILE A 98 -5.66 1.21 1.86
CA ILE A 98 -4.61 2.24 1.93
C ILE A 98 -4.80 3.11 3.16
N THR A 99 -6.02 3.59 3.44
CA THR A 99 -6.29 4.38 4.66
C THR A 99 -5.90 3.63 5.92
N ALA A 100 -6.30 2.36 6.04
CA ALA A 100 -5.96 1.55 7.22
C ALA A 100 -4.45 1.32 7.37
N ILE A 101 -3.74 1.09 6.27
CA ILE A 101 -2.28 0.90 6.27
C ILE A 101 -1.56 2.21 6.57
N ASP A 102 -2.01 3.33 6.00
CA ASP A 102 -1.43 4.65 6.20
C ASP A 102 -1.52 5.07 7.68
N GLU A 103 -2.67 4.86 8.33
CA GLU A 103 -2.83 5.11 9.76
C GLU A 103 -1.80 4.33 10.61
N GLN A 104 -1.51 3.08 10.25
CA GLN A 104 -0.49 2.28 10.94
C GLN A 104 0.92 2.76 10.59
N CYS A 105 1.17 3.17 9.35
CA CYS A 105 2.45 3.75 8.95
C CYS A 105 2.74 5.02 9.76
N LEU A 106 1.78 5.94 9.85
CA LEU A 106 1.88 7.18 10.61
C LEU A 106 2.18 6.94 12.10
N LYS A 107 1.45 6.02 12.74
CA LYS A 107 1.69 5.63 14.15
C LYS A 107 3.11 5.12 14.40
N ASN A 108 3.70 4.46 13.40
CA ASN A 108 5.03 3.86 13.48
C ASN A 108 6.13 4.70 12.81
N ARG A 109 5.83 5.95 12.41
CA ARG A 109 6.75 6.86 11.71
C ARG A 109 7.30 6.29 10.40
N TYR A 110 6.44 5.60 9.65
CA TYR A 110 6.69 5.19 8.28
C TYR A 110 5.96 6.10 7.29
N THR A 111 6.57 6.29 6.13
CA THR A 111 5.91 6.87 4.95
C THR A 111 5.34 5.75 4.10
N LEU A 112 4.10 5.89 3.62
CA LEU A 112 3.51 4.95 2.66
C LEU A 112 3.64 5.48 1.22
N MET A 113 4.29 4.71 0.36
CA MET A 113 4.35 4.95 -1.08
C MET A 113 3.26 4.13 -1.78
N ILE A 114 2.32 4.80 -2.43
CA ILE A 114 1.24 4.17 -3.18
C ILE A 114 1.70 3.94 -4.63
N CYS A 115 1.80 2.68 -5.03
CA CYS A 115 2.18 2.25 -6.36
C CYS A 115 0.91 1.86 -7.14
N ASN A 116 0.30 2.84 -7.82
CA ASN A 116 -0.92 2.64 -8.61
C ASN A 116 -0.58 2.10 -10.01
N THR A 117 -0.73 0.80 -10.22
CA THR A 117 -0.17 0.11 -11.39
C THR A 117 -1.12 0.07 -12.58
N GLN A 118 -2.43 0.22 -12.38
CA GLN A 118 -3.44 0.16 -13.45
C GLN A 118 -3.39 -1.14 -14.27
N ASN A 119 -2.94 -2.25 -13.66
CA ASN A 119 -2.68 -3.53 -14.33
C ASN A 119 -1.67 -3.43 -15.49
N ASP A 120 -0.75 -2.49 -15.41
CA ASP A 120 0.31 -2.27 -16.39
C ASP A 120 1.65 -2.76 -15.84
N ILE A 121 2.19 -3.80 -16.47
CA ILE A 121 3.45 -4.44 -16.08
C ILE A 121 4.64 -3.47 -16.10
N GLU A 122 4.66 -2.48 -16.99
CA GLU A 122 5.76 -1.51 -17.06
C GLU A 122 5.69 -0.52 -15.90
N LYS A 123 4.47 -0.18 -15.45
CA LYS A 123 4.29 0.59 -14.21
C LYS A 123 4.71 -0.22 -12.98
N GLU A 124 4.36 -1.50 -12.93
CA GLU A 124 4.80 -2.39 -11.84
C GLU A 124 6.33 -2.43 -11.73
N LYS A 125 7.05 -2.63 -12.85
CA LYS A 125 8.52 -2.59 -12.90
C LYS A 125 9.07 -1.24 -12.45
N THR A 126 8.51 -0.14 -12.95
CA THR A 126 8.95 1.21 -12.60
C THR A 126 8.82 1.47 -11.10
N TYR A 127 7.67 1.12 -10.49
CA TYR A 127 7.48 1.26 -9.05
C TYR A 127 8.39 0.35 -8.24
N ARG A 128 8.66 -0.86 -8.74
CA ARG A 128 9.61 -1.79 -8.12
C ARG A 128 11.03 -1.22 -8.12
N ASP A 129 11.45 -0.61 -9.22
CA ASP A 129 12.74 0.09 -9.30
C ASP A 129 12.79 1.30 -8.35
N PHE A 130 11.69 2.03 -8.18
CA PHE A 130 11.59 3.08 -7.16
C PHE A 130 11.73 2.53 -5.74
N CYS A 131 11.14 1.36 -5.45
CA CYS A 131 11.28 0.71 -4.14
C CYS A 131 12.74 0.35 -3.84
N LEU A 132 13.45 -0.19 -4.84
CA LEU A 132 14.87 -0.52 -4.75
C LEU A 132 15.73 0.74 -4.55
N ALA A 133 15.51 1.77 -5.39
CA ALA A 133 16.26 3.03 -5.33
C ALA A 133 16.03 3.77 -4.00
N LYS A 134 14.80 3.75 -3.48
CA LYS A 134 14.45 4.34 -2.17
C LYS A 134 14.79 3.44 -0.99
N ARG A 135 15.27 2.22 -1.23
CA ARG A 135 15.56 1.20 -0.22
C ARG A 135 14.38 1.05 0.74
N CYS A 136 13.20 0.81 0.19
CA CYS A 136 11.98 0.63 0.98
C CYS A 136 12.18 -0.44 2.06
N LYS A 137 11.57 -0.20 3.22
CA LYS A 137 11.64 -1.10 4.38
C LYS A 137 10.86 -2.39 4.20
N GLY A 138 9.86 -2.36 3.33
CA GLY A 138 8.96 -3.46 3.06
C GLY A 138 7.98 -3.11 1.94
N ILE A 139 7.43 -4.14 1.32
CA ILE A 139 6.48 -4.04 0.22
C ILE A 139 5.23 -4.85 0.55
N ILE A 140 4.07 -4.26 0.30
CA ILE A 140 2.76 -4.90 0.34
C ILE A 140 2.29 -5.02 -1.10
N VAL A 141 1.93 -6.24 -1.53
CA VAL A 141 1.47 -6.48 -2.90
C VAL A 141 0.05 -7.05 -2.87
N THR A 142 -0.87 -6.36 -3.53
CA THR A 142 -2.26 -6.80 -3.59
C THR A 142 -2.49 -7.81 -4.73
N GLU A 143 -3.72 -8.32 -4.79
CA GLU A 143 -4.13 -9.21 -5.87
C GLU A 143 -4.03 -8.59 -7.26
N GLY A 144 -3.63 -9.45 -8.23
CA GLY A 144 -3.50 -9.13 -9.65
C GLY A 144 -2.30 -8.28 -10.03
N ILE A 145 -1.34 -8.09 -9.11
CA ILE A 145 0.02 -7.64 -9.42
C ILE A 145 0.90 -8.88 -9.73
N SER A 146 1.89 -8.72 -10.62
CA SER A 146 2.74 -9.82 -11.09
C SER A 146 3.67 -10.39 -10.01
N ASN A 147 3.74 -11.72 -9.91
CA ASN A 147 4.52 -12.41 -8.86
C ASN A 147 6.02 -12.36 -9.09
N ASN A 148 6.43 -12.68 -10.32
CA ASN A 148 7.83 -12.81 -10.72
C ASN A 148 8.62 -11.50 -10.58
N LEU A 149 7.93 -10.35 -10.51
CA LEU A 149 8.58 -9.07 -10.30
C LEU A 149 9.20 -8.93 -8.91
N PHE A 150 8.77 -9.66 -7.90
CA PHE A 150 9.32 -9.53 -6.54
C PHE A 150 10.24 -10.68 -6.15
N GLU A 151 10.48 -11.62 -7.06
CA GLU A 151 11.41 -12.73 -6.85
C GLU A 151 12.83 -12.20 -6.63
N ASN A 152 13.52 -12.78 -5.65
CA ASN A 152 14.91 -12.46 -5.28
C ASN A 152 15.13 -11.00 -4.82
N MET A 153 14.10 -10.33 -4.30
CA MET A 153 14.28 -9.04 -3.63
C MET A 153 14.69 -9.23 -2.16
N ASP A 154 15.69 -8.48 -1.72
CA ASP A 154 16.11 -8.41 -0.31
C ASP A 154 15.16 -7.57 0.56
N ILE A 155 14.07 -7.05 -0.03
CA ILE A 155 13.07 -6.24 0.68
C ILE A 155 11.95 -7.16 1.19
N PRO A 156 11.61 -7.14 2.49
CA PRO A 156 10.50 -7.93 3.03
C PRO A 156 9.19 -7.69 2.29
N LEU A 157 8.48 -8.78 1.97
CA LEU A 157 7.26 -8.78 1.18
C LEU A 157 6.09 -9.38 1.97
N VAL A 158 4.92 -8.75 1.88
CA VAL A 158 3.65 -9.31 2.36
C VAL A 158 2.60 -9.25 1.25
N TRP A 159 1.90 -10.36 1.04
CA TRP A 159 0.78 -10.43 0.09
C TRP A 159 -0.54 -10.07 0.76
N ALA A 160 -1.33 -9.23 0.09
CA ALA A 160 -2.65 -8.81 0.55
C ALA A 160 -3.75 -9.29 -0.42
N ASP A 161 -4.80 -9.85 0.16
CA ASP A 161 -5.98 -10.42 -0.52
C ASP A 161 -5.69 -11.57 -1.50
N ARG A 162 -4.52 -12.19 -1.41
CA ARG A 162 -4.18 -13.39 -2.17
C ARG A 162 -3.21 -14.30 -1.43
N TYR A 163 -3.16 -15.55 -1.88
CA TYR A 163 -2.11 -16.49 -1.51
C TYR A 163 -0.98 -16.45 -2.54
N ASP A 164 0.25 -16.56 -2.05
CA ASP A 164 1.43 -16.86 -2.87
C ASP A 164 2.02 -18.21 -2.43
N ALA A 165 2.30 -19.07 -3.41
CA ALA A 165 2.85 -20.40 -3.18
C ALA A 165 4.31 -20.36 -2.68
N GLN A 166 4.99 -19.22 -2.80
CA GLN A 166 6.41 -19.08 -2.49
C GLN A 166 6.75 -18.72 -1.02
N LYS A 167 5.86 -19.00 -0.06
CA LYS A 167 6.07 -18.87 1.42
C LYS A 167 6.21 -17.44 1.98
N SER A 168 5.96 -16.40 1.20
CA SER A 168 5.86 -15.04 1.76
C SER A 168 4.63 -14.92 2.69
N PRO A 169 4.71 -14.17 3.81
CA PRO A 169 3.55 -13.90 4.65
C PRO A 169 2.41 -13.30 3.82
N PHE A 170 1.17 -13.69 4.14
CA PHE A 170 0.00 -13.18 3.45
C PHE A 170 -1.15 -12.91 4.41
N VAL A 171 -2.01 -11.98 4.02
CA VAL A 171 -3.29 -11.68 4.68
C VAL A 171 -4.36 -11.71 3.60
N THR A 172 -5.36 -12.57 3.74
CA THR A 172 -6.44 -12.72 2.76
C THR A 172 -7.77 -12.99 3.45
N SER A 173 -8.85 -12.81 2.71
CA SER A 173 -10.20 -13.17 3.16
C SER A 173 -10.48 -14.66 2.93
N THR A 174 -11.40 -15.23 3.70
CA THR A 174 -11.95 -16.58 3.49
C THR A 174 -12.94 -16.60 2.32
N ASN A 175 -12.44 -16.24 1.14
CA ASN A 175 -13.22 -16.01 -0.07
C ASN A 175 -14.11 -17.20 -0.46
N TYR A 176 -13.64 -18.43 -0.25
CA TYR A 176 -14.39 -19.65 -0.56
C TYR A 176 -15.47 -19.93 0.49
N GLU A 177 -15.08 -19.97 1.77
CA GLU A 177 -15.97 -20.28 2.88
C GLU A 177 -17.09 -19.24 3.02
N SER A 178 -16.73 -17.95 2.91
CA SER A 178 -17.70 -16.84 2.97
C SER A 178 -18.75 -16.94 1.87
N SER A 179 -18.38 -17.38 0.67
CA SER A 179 -19.33 -17.56 -0.44
C SER A 179 -20.31 -18.71 -0.18
N ILE A 180 -19.86 -19.80 0.43
CA ILE A 180 -20.75 -20.89 0.88
C ILE A 180 -21.74 -20.37 1.93
N GLU A 181 -21.25 -19.59 2.90
CA GLU A 181 -22.08 -19.02 3.97
C GLU A 181 -23.16 -18.09 3.42
N VAL A 182 -22.83 -17.25 2.44
CA VAL A 182 -23.81 -16.38 1.77
C VAL A 182 -24.90 -17.19 1.05
N VAL A 183 -24.53 -18.25 0.32
CA VAL A 183 -25.52 -19.11 -0.35
C VAL A 183 -26.46 -19.78 0.66
N ARG A 184 -25.89 -20.32 1.74
CA ARG A 184 -26.64 -20.98 2.81
C ARG A 184 -27.60 -20.00 3.50
N TYR A 185 -27.14 -18.79 3.75
CA TYR A 185 -27.96 -17.72 4.31
C TYR A 185 -29.17 -17.41 3.41
N LEU A 186 -28.95 -17.22 2.10
CA LEU A 186 -30.03 -16.98 1.14
C LEU A 186 -31.00 -18.17 1.04
N TYR A 187 -30.49 -19.40 1.05
CA TYR A 187 -31.33 -20.59 1.06
C TYR A 187 -32.23 -20.66 2.30
N ASN A 188 -31.68 -20.34 3.48
CA ASN A 188 -32.42 -20.34 4.74
C ASN A 188 -33.50 -19.25 4.79
N LEU A 189 -33.35 -18.17 4.02
CA LEU A 189 -34.40 -17.17 3.80
C LEU A 189 -35.51 -17.63 2.84
N GLY A 190 -35.39 -18.82 2.24
CA GLY A 190 -36.37 -19.39 1.32
C GLY A 190 -36.02 -19.21 -0.16
N HIS A 191 -34.88 -18.61 -0.50
CA HIS A 191 -34.47 -18.48 -1.91
C HIS A 191 -34.05 -19.85 -2.47
N ARG A 192 -34.51 -20.15 -3.70
CA ARG A 192 -34.19 -21.39 -4.43
C ARG A 192 -33.58 -21.14 -5.80
N LYS A 193 -33.70 -19.92 -6.31
CA LYS A 193 -33.01 -19.44 -7.51
C LYS A 193 -32.10 -18.29 -7.08
N ILE A 194 -30.81 -18.58 -6.98
CA ILE A 194 -29.79 -17.66 -6.48
C ILE A 194 -28.88 -17.33 -7.66
N ALA A 195 -28.84 -16.08 -8.07
CA ALA A 195 -27.97 -15.61 -9.14
C ALA A 195 -26.62 -15.15 -8.61
N TYR A 196 -25.59 -15.20 -9.47
CA TYR A 196 -24.25 -14.74 -9.14
C TYR A 196 -23.75 -13.73 -10.19
N VAL A 197 -23.26 -12.59 -9.70
CA VAL A 197 -22.64 -11.56 -10.54
C VAL A 197 -21.13 -11.71 -10.45
N ARG A 198 -20.50 -12.11 -11.56
CA ARG A 198 -19.06 -12.40 -11.64
C ARG A 198 -18.33 -11.33 -12.45
N ASN A 199 -17.14 -10.97 -11.99
CA ASN A 199 -16.21 -10.16 -12.77
C ASN A 199 -15.33 -11.10 -13.62
N SER A 200 -15.00 -10.69 -14.85
CA SER A 200 -14.21 -11.49 -15.80
C SER A 200 -12.71 -11.41 -15.60
N LEU A 201 -12.25 -10.89 -14.45
CA LEU A 201 -10.84 -10.81 -14.13
C LEU A 201 -10.37 -12.18 -13.65
N ASP A 202 -9.21 -12.60 -14.13
CA ASP A 202 -8.54 -13.82 -13.69
C ASP A 202 -7.82 -13.58 -12.35
N LEU A 203 -8.59 -13.56 -11.27
CA LEU A 203 -8.11 -13.36 -9.91
C LEU A 203 -8.48 -14.56 -9.03
N GLN A 204 -7.57 -14.97 -8.17
CA GLN A 204 -7.76 -16.10 -7.25
C GLN A 204 -8.97 -15.88 -6.33
N SER A 205 -9.20 -14.66 -5.84
CA SER A 205 -10.35 -14.34 -5.01
C SER A 205 -11.68 -14.52 -5.76
N ILE A 206 -11.74 -14.14 -7.04
CA ILE A 206 -12.92 -14.32 -7.90
C ILE A 206 -13.20 -15.81 -8.11
N GLU A 207 -12.16 -16.59 -8.45
CA GLU A 207 -12.31 -18.04 -8.64
C GLU A 207 -12.75 -18.74 -7.35
N LYS A 208 -12.15 -18.39 -6.21
CA LYS A 208 -12.51 -18.96 -4.91
C LYS A 208 -13.95 -18.66 -4.53
N ARG A 209 -14.40 -17.41 -4.71
CA ARG A 209 -15.79 -17.02 -4.43
C ARG A 209 -16.77 -17.75 -5.34
N PHE A 210 -16.46 -17.86 -6.63
CA PHE A 210 -17.33 -18.56 -7.57
C PHE A 210 -17.41 -20.06 -7.31
N LYS A 211 -16.28 -20.70 -6.94
CA LYS A 211 -16.28 -22.08 -6.47
C LYS A 211 -17.12 -22.24 -5.21
N GLY A 212 -16.96 -21.35 -4.22
CA GLY A 212 -17.74 -21.37 -2.98
C GLY A 212 -19.24 -21.19 -3.21
N TYR A 213 -19.62 -20.37 -4.20
CA TYR A 213 -21.00 -20.24 -4.64
C TYR A 213 -21.55 -21.58 -5.19
N LYS A 214 -20.85 -22.22 -6.13
CA LYS A 214 -21.30 -23.49 -6.72
C LYS A 214 -21.41 -24.61 -5.68
N ASP A 215 -20.37 -24.77 -4.87
CA ASP A 215 -20.32 -25.81 -3.83
C ASP A 215 -21.34 -25.53 -2.72
N GLY A 216 -21.60 -24.25 -2.42
CA GLY A 216 -22.65 -23.84 -1.49
C GLY A 216 -24.05 -24.18 -1.97
N LEU A 217 -24.33 -24.06 -3.29
CA LEU A 217 -25.60 -24.46 -3.89
C LEU A 217 -25.79 -25.98 -3.79
N GLU A 218 -24.75 -26.74 -4.13
CA GLU A 218 -24.75 -28.20 -4.03
C GLU A 218 -25.03 -28.67 -2.60
N GLN A 219 -24.40 -28.07 -1.59
CA GLN A 219 -24.60 -28.41 -0.18
C GLN A 219 -26.03 -28.23 0.32
N VAL A 220 -26.79 -27.29 -0.25
CA VAL A 220 -28.20 -27.05 0.13
C VAL A 220 -29.20 -27.68 -0.86
N GLY A 221 -28.71 -28.51 -1.78
CA GLY A 221 -29.53 -29.24 -2.75
C GLY A 221 -30.14 -28.36 -3.86
N VAL A 222 -29.53 -27.21 -4.17
CA VAL A 222 -29.94 -26.35 -5.29
C VAL A 222 -29.04 -26.64 -6.47
N SER A 223 -29.62 -26.95 -7.63
CA SER A 223 -28.85 -27.16 -8.85
C SER A 223 -28.24 -25.86 -9.36
N TYR A 224 -26.97 -25.92 -9.76
CA TYR A 224 -26.33 -24.84 -10.50
C TYR A 224 -27.02 -24.63 -11.85
N ASP A 225 -27.39 -23.38 -12.14
CA ASP A 225 -27.99 -22.96 -13.40
C ASP A 225 -27.08 -21.91 -14.09
N PRO A 226 -26.47 -22.22 -15.24
CA PRO A 226 -25.70 -21.25 -16.02
C PRO A 226 -26.48 -20.00 -16.41
N GLN A 227 -27.82 -20.08 -16.47
CA GLN A 227 -28.70 -18.93 -16.77
C GLN A 227 -28.88 -17.99 -15.56
N CYS A 228 -28.22 -18.27 -14.44
CA CYS A 228 -28.18 -17.43 -13.25
C CYS A 228 -26.85 -16.68 -13.10
N ILE A 229 -25.98 -16.70 -14.12
CA ILE A 229 -24.66 -16.05 -14.09
C ILE A 229 -24.70 -14.75 -14.89
N TYR A 230 -24.29 -13.66 -14.26
CA TYR A 230 -24.29 -12.33 -14.85
C TYR A 230 -22.91 -11.69 -14.74
N ASN A 231 -22.57 -10.81 -15.69
CA ASN A 231 -21.36 -10.01 -15.62
C ASN A 231 -21.56 -8.74 -14.77
N LYS A 232 -20.50 -7.97 -14.52
CA LYS A 232 -20.56 -6.71 -13.75
C LYS A 232 -21.50 -5.63 -14.31
N LYS A 233 -21.96 -5.75 -15.56
CA LYS A 233 -22.94 -4.86 -16.19
C LYS A 233 -24.39 -5.35 -16.02
N GLY A 234 -24.59 -6.51 -15.39
CA GLY A 234 -25.90 -7.13 -15.24
C GLY A 234 -26.37 -7.91 -16.49
N GLU A 235 -25.48 -8.18 -17.44
CA GLU A 235 -25.79 -8.96 -18.64
C GLU A 235 -25.57 -10.45 -18.35
N LEU A 236 -26.43 -11.31 -18.90
CA LEU A 236 -26.29 -12.76 -18.77
C LEU A 236 -24.95 -13.22 -19.38
N ALA A 237 -24.20 -14.03 -18.64
CA ALA A 237 -22.86 -14.45 -19.02
C ALA A 237 -22.58 -15.91 -18.57
N PRO A 238 -23.20 -16.91 -19.22
CA PRO A 238 -23.14 -18.31 -18.79
C PRO A 238 -21.74 -18.95 -18.92
N SER A 239 -20.87 -18.32 -19.71
CA SER A 239 -19.51 -18.78 -20.02
C SER A 239 -18.43 -18.15 -19.14
N LEU A 240 -18.80 -17.22 -18.23
CA LEU A 240 -17.86 -16.65 -17.26
C LEU A 240 -17.56 -17.66 -16.16
#